data_AF-A0A6A2ZVR2-F1
#
_entry.id   AF-A0A6A2ZVR2-F1
#
_cell.length_a   1.000
_cell.length_b   1.000
_cell.length_c   1.000
_cell.angle_alpha   90.00
_cell.angle_beta   90.00
_cell.angle_gamma   90.00
#
_symmetry.space_group_name_H-M   'P 1'
#
loop_
_entity.id
_entity.type
_entity.pdbx_description
1 polymer ?
#
loop_
_entity_poly.entity_id
_entity_poly.type
_entity_poly.pdbx_seq_one_letter_code
_entity_poly.pdbx_strand_id
1 'polypeptide(L)'
;MGVSGVGKTTLMDVLSGKKTSGNIEGEIRIGGVKESVMYSAWLRLPTEIDKHKRLEFVVEVLQMIELDKIKDTLVGIPHVSGISPEQCKRLTIAVELVFNPSIIFMEPTSGLDARAAAIVMRVLKNIVDTKRTTVCTIY
;
A
#
# COMPACT_ATOMS: atom_id res chain seq x y z
N MET A 1 14.07 -24.65 -3.93
CA MET A 1 14.86 -24.94 -2.71
C MET A 1 16.33 -24.90 -3.11
N GLY A 2 17.23 -24.28 -2.36
CA GLY A 2 18.66 -24.35 -2.70
C GLY A 2 19.52 -24.18 -1.46
N VAL A 3 20.82 -24.46 -1.60
CA VAL A 3 21.75 -24.70 -0.48
C VAL A 3 21.74 -23.61 0.60
N SER A 4 21.88 -24.04 1.85
CA SER A 4 21.94 -23.17 3.04
C SER A 4 23.21 -22.31 3.00
N GLY A 5 23.14 -21.04 3.43
CA GLY A 5 24.29 -20.14 3.51
C GLY A 5 24.54 -19.20 2.33
N VAL A 6 23.80 -19.29 1.23
CA VAL A 6 23.96 -18.41 0.03
C VAL A 6 23.34 -17.03 0.20
N GLY A 7 23.13 -16.57 1.43
CA GLY A 7 22.61 -15.22 1.69
C GLY A 7 21.16 -14.99 1.24
N LYS A 8 20.33 -16.02 1.05
CA LYS A 8 18.90 -15.86 0.68
C LYS A 8 18.10 -15.11 1.74
N THR A 9 18.32 -15.47 3.01
CA THR A 9 17.74 -14.77 4.15
C THR A 9 18.27 -13.34 4.21
N THR A 10 19.58 -13.16 3.99
CA THR A 10 20.20 -11.83 3.94
C THR A 10 19.62 -10.96 2.83
N LEU A 11 19.36 -11.52 1.65
CA LEU A 11 18.71 -10.84 0.54
C LEU A 11 17.27 -10.46 0.91
N MET A 12 16.50 -11.36 1.52
CA MET A 12 15.15 -11.06 1.99
C MET A 12 15.16 -10.00 3.10
N ASP A 13 16.14 -10.01 4.01
CA ASP A 13 16.29 -9.00 5.06
C ASP A 13 16.68 -7.63 4.49
N VAL A 14 17.51 -7.60 3.44
CA VAL A 14 17.83 -6.35 2.70
C VAL A 14 16.60 -5.84 1.96
N LEU A 15 15.90 -6.70 1.20
CA LEU A 15 14.69 -6.34 0.45
C LEU A 15 13.52 -5.90 1.34
N SER A 16 13.43 -6.44 2.55
CA SER A 16 12.39 -6.09 3.53
C SER A 16 12.79 -4.95 4.48
N GLY A 17 13.98 -4.35 4.31
CA GLY A 17 14.49 -3.29 5.17
C GLY A 17 14.81 -3.73 6.61
N LYS A 18 14.89 -5.04 6.88
CA LYS A 18 15.24 -5.61 8.19
C LYS A 18 16.75 -5.66 8.43
N LYS A 19 17.57 -5.59 7.38
CA LYS A 19 19.02 -5.53 7.50
C LYS A 19 19.46 -4.12 7.90
N THR A 20 20.00 -3.98 9.12
CA THR A 20 20.41 -2.69 9.71
C THR A 20 21.93 -2.46 9.74
N SER A 21 22.72 -3.38 9.18
CA SER A 21 24.20 -3.32 9.18
C SER A 21 24.81 -3.92 7.91
N GLY A 22 25.99 -3.42 7.52
CA GLY A 22 26.70 -3.80 6.29
C GLY A 22 26.55 -2.77 5.17
N ASN A 23 27.32 -2.92 4.09
CA ASN A 23 27.23 -2.06 2.91
C ASN A 23 26.18 -2.62 1.95
N ILE A 24 25.17 -1.81 1.61
CA ILE A 24 24.11 -2.17 0.65
C ILE A 24 24.35 -1.33 -0.61
N GLU A 25 24.75 -1.98 -1.70
CA GLU A 25 24.95 -1.34 -3.00
C GLU A 25 23.91 -1.86 -4.00
N GLY A 26 23.40 -0.99 -4.86
CA GLY A 26 22.33 -1.28 -5.83
C GLY A 26 21.01 -0.55 -5.52
N GLU A 27 20.09 -0.57 -6.48
CA GLU A 27 18.79 0.12 -6.37
C GLU A 27 17.66 -0.92 -6.24
N ILE A 28 16.92 -0.88 -5.13
CA ILE A 28 15.70 -1.67 -4.96
C ILE A 28 14.56 -0.90 -5.61
N ARG A 29 14.12 -1.35 -6.79
CA ARG A 29 12.97 -0.78 -7.51
C ARG A 29 11.62 -1.42 -7.17
N ILE A 30 11.60 -2.31 -6.16
CA ILE A 30 10.39 -2.97 -5.66
C ILE A 30 9.88 -2.18 -4.46
N GLY A 31 8.57 -1.90 -4.43
CA GLY A 31 7.94 -1.15 -3.33
C GLY A 31 7.53 0.27 -3.70
N GLY A 32 7.18 0.53 -4.96
CA GLY A 32 6.45 1.74 -5.36
C GLY A 32 4.96 1.65 -4.97
N VAL A 33 4.32 2.81 -4.83
CA VAL A 33 2.91 2.93 -4.42
C VAL A 33 2.00 2.11 -5.34
N LYS A 34 2.16 2.23 -6.66
CA LYS A 34 1.37 1.47 -7.64
C LYS A 34 1.67 -0.01 -7.58
N GLU A 35 2.93 -0.39 -7.47
CA GLU A 35 3.38 -1.78 -7.40
C GLU A 35 2.79 -2.49 -6.19
N SER A 36 2.72 -1.82 -5.04
CA SER A 36 2.11 -2.35 -3.82
C SER A 36 0.63 -2.69 -4.01
N VAL A 37 -0.14 -1.78 -4.61
CA VAL A 37 -1.58 -2.01 -4.90
C VAL A 37 -1.74 -3.08 -5.97
N MET A 38 -0.92 -3.03 -7.03
CA MET A 38 -0.92 -4.03 -8.09
C MET A 38 -0.62 -5.43 -7.55
N TYR A 39 0.38 -5.57 -6.68
CA TYR A 39 0.72 -6.84 -6.04
C TYR A 39 -0.43 -7.41 -5.22
N SER A 40 -1.13 -6.57 -4.44
CA SER A 40 -2.34 -6.98 -3.72
C SER A 40 -3.43 -7.45 -4.68
N ALA A 41 -3.64 -6.73 -5.79
CA ALA A 41 -4.59 -7.12 -6.83
C ALA A 41 -4.25 -8.49 -7.42
N TRP A 42 -2.97 -8.75 -7.72
CA TRP A 42 -2.53 -10.01 -8.31
C TRP A 42 -2.80 -11.22 -7.40
N LEU A 43 -2.65 -11.03 -6.09
CA LEU A 43 -2.82 -12.08 -5.10
C LEU A 43 -4.28 -12.33 -4.71
N ARG A 44 -5.10 -11.28 -4.69
CA ARG A 44 -6.46 -11.34 -4.13
C ARG A 44 -7.57 -11.40 -5.18
N LEU A 45 -7.31 -10.95 -6.41
CA LEU A 45 -8.30 -11.02 -7.48
C LEU A 45 -8.32 -12.39 -8.17
N PRO A 46 -9.51 -12.92 -8.53
CA PRO A 46 -9.65 -14.18 -9.27
C PRO A 46 -8.84 -14.23 -10.55
N THR A 47 -8.28 -15.40 -10.88
CA THR A 47 -7.38 -15.62 -12.03
C THR A 47 -8.04 -15.39 -13.39
N GLU A 48 -9.37 -15.40 -13.44
CA GLU A 48 -10.19 -15.19 -14.63
C GLU A 48 -10.25 -13.70 -15.03
N ILE A 49 -9.91 -12.80 -14.10
CA ILE A 49 -9.85 -11.37 -14.39
C ILE A 49 -8.59 -11.09 -15.21
N ASP A 50 -8.81 -10.61 -16.44
CA ASP A 50 -7.74 -10.22 -17.37
C ASP A 50 -6.80 -9.14 -16.79
N LYS A 51 -5.56 -9.15 -17.27
CA LYS A 51 -4.52 -8.22 -16.83
C LYS A 51 -4.92 -6.75 -17.00
N HIS A 52 -5.62 -6.41 -18.09
CA HIS A 52 -6.09 -5.04 -18.33
C HIS A 52 -7.12 -4.62 -17.27
N LYS A 53 -8.10 -5.48 -16.97
CA LYS A 53 -9.10 -5.21 -15.93
C LYS A 53 -8.48 -5.09 -14.55
N ARG A 54 -7.48 -5.93 -14.22
CA ARG A 54 -6.71 -5.80 -12.97
C ARG A 54 -6.04 -4.43 -12.86
N LEU A 55 -5.47 -3.95 -13.96
CA LEU A 55 -4.82 -2.64 -14.01
C LEU A 55 -5.84 -1.49 -13.89
N GLU A 56 -7.01 -1.61 -14.51
CA GLU A 56 -8.12 -0.66 -14.35
C GLU A 56 -8.52 -0.51 -12.88
N PHE A 57 -8.74 -1.63 -12.17
CA PHE A 57 -9.04 -1.60 -10.72
C PHE A 57 -7.94 -0.91 -9.91
N VAL A 58 -6.66 -1.18 -10.21
CA VAL A 58 -5.54 -0.52 -9.52
C VAL A 58 -5.56 0.99 -9.73
N VAL A 59 -5.80 1.45 -10.96
CA VAL A 59 -5.86 2.88 -11.29
C VAL A 59 -7.05 3.55 -10.60
N GLU A 60 -8.23 2.94 -10.65
CA GLU A 60 -9.43 3.44 -9.99
C GLU A 60 -9.22 3.59 -8.47
N VAL A 61 -8.62 2.58 -7.83
CA VAL A 61 -8.33 2.62 -6.40
C VAL A 61 -7.32 3.72 -6.08
N LEU A 62 -6.22 3.85 -6.83
CA LEU A 62 -5.23 4.90 -6.63
C LEU A 62 -5.81 6.31 -6.78
N GLN A 63 -6.77 6.50 -7.70
CA GLN A 63 -7.50 7.75 -7.84
C GLN A 63 -8.44 8.00 -6.65
N MET A 64 -9.19 6.97 -6.22
CA MET A 64 -10.11 7.06 -5.08
C MET A 64 -9.42 7.45 -3.78
N ILE A 65 -8.21 6.93 -3.57
CA ILE A 65 -7.36 7.27 -2.42
C ILE A 65 -6.44 8.47 -2.65
N GLU A 66 -6.60 9.18 -3.76
CA GLU A 66 -5.85 10.39 -4.11
C GLU A 66 -4.31 10.20 -4.09
N LEU A 67 -3.82 9.02 -4.52
CA LEU A 67 -2.38 8.71 -4.64
C LEU A 67 -1.87 8.68 -6.09
N ASP A 68 -2.70 8.98 -7.10
CA ASP A 68 -2.27 8.96 -8.51
C ASP A 68 -1.02 9.82 -8.79
N LYS A 69 -0.90 10.97 -8.10
CA LYS A 69 0.26 11.88 -8.25
C LYS A 69 1.58 11.32 -7.73
N ILE A 70 1.54 10.29 -6.87
CA ILE A 70 2.73 9.67 -6.27
C ILE A 70 2.82 8.17 -6.59
N LYS A 71 2.10 7.71 -7.61
CA LYS A 71 1.98 6.27 -7.93
C LYS A 71 3.33 5.62 -8.26
N ASP A 72 4.25 6.38 -8.84
CA ASP A 72 5.60 5.92 -9.22
C ASP A 72 6.65 6.22 -8.13
N THR A 73 6.22 6.76 -6.98
CA THR A 73 7.10 7.03 -5.84
C THR A 73 7.32 5.76 -5.01
N LEU A 74 8.55 5.57 -4.52
CA LEU A 74 8.89 4.51 -3.57
C LEU A 74 8.21 4.75 -2.21
N VAL A 75 7.60 3.70 -1.65
CA VAL A 75 6.97 3.73 -0.32
C VAL A 75 8.01 4.03 0.76
N GLY A 76 9.21 3.49 0.61
CA GLY A 76 10.35 3.73 1.52
C GLY A 76 10.21 3.03 2.87
N ILE A 77 11.04 3.45 3.82
CA ILE A 77 11.12 2.89 5.17
C ILE A 77 10.40 3.84 6.13
N PRO A 78 9.41 3.36 6.92
CA PRO A 78 8.68 4.21 7.86
C PRO A 78 9.61 5.02 8.75
N HIS A 79 9.33 6.33 8.89
CA HIS A 79 10.10 7.30 9.69
C HIS A 79 11.52 7.62 9.20
N VAL A 80 11.97 7.03 8.08
CA VAL A 80 13.31 7.26 7.52
C VAL A 80 13.24 7.89 6.13
N SER A 81 12.40 7.35 5.23
CA SER A 81 12.35 7.79 3.82
C SER A 81 11.04 7.38 3.14
N GLY A 82 10.76 7.97 1.98
CA GLY A 82 9.62 7.60 1.13
C GLY A 82 8.39 8.45 1.36
N ILE A 83 7.21 7.81 1.42
CA ILE A 83 5.92 8.50 1.51
C ILE A 83 5.61 8.95 2.94
N SER A 84 4.79 10.00 3.08
CA SER A 84 4.39 10.52 4.39
C SER A 84 3.53 9.51 5.18
N PRO A 85 3.41 9.63 6.51
CA PRO A 85 2.55 8.75 7.32
C PRO A 85 1.09 8.71 6.86
N GLU A 86 0.58 9.85 6.42
CA GLU A 86 -0.75 10.03 5.85
C GLU A 86 -0.91 9.28 4.53
N GLN A 87 0.06 9.43 3.61
CA GLN A 87 0.09 8.71 2.33
C GLN A 87 0.22 7.19 2.56
N CYS A 88 1.01 6.78 3.56
CA CYS A 88 1.13 5.39 3.97
C CYS A 88 -0.19 4.83 4.49
N LYS A 89 -0.93 5.57 5.32
CA LYS A 89 -2.27 5.16 5.77
C LYS A 89 -3.23 4.97 4.58
N ARG A 90 -3.23 5.90 3.63
CA ARG A 90 -4.03 5.78 2.40
C ARG A 90 -3.61 4.59 1.56
N LEU A 91 -2.31 4.33 1.39
CA LEU A 91 -1.81 3.17 0.67
C LEU A 91 -2.27 1.86 1.31
N THR A 92 -2.20 1.75 2.64
CA THR A 92 -2.72 0.58 3.36
C THR A 92 -4.20 0.35 3.06
N ILE A 93 -5.00 1.43 3.02
CA ILE A 93 -6.41 1.34 2.62
C ILE A 93 -6.56 0.84 1.17
N ALA A 94 -5.77 1.35 0.22
CA ALA A 94 -5.84 0.87 -1.17
C ALA A 94 -5.47 -0.60 -1.34
N VAL A 95 -4.46 -1.07 -0.62
CA VAL A 95 -4.04 -2.49 -0.64
C VAL A 95 -5.20 -3.39 -0.21
N GLU A 96 -6.03 -2.94 0.73
CA GLU A 96 -7.24 -3.64 1.15
C GLU A 96 -8.44 -3.38 0.22
N LEU A 97 -8.52 -2.24 -0.45
CA LEU A 97 -9.67 -1.90 -1.28
C LEU A 97 -9.67 -2.60 -2.66
N VAL A 98 -8.49 -2.99 -3.16
CA VAL A 98 -8.33 -3.47 -4.55
C VAL A 98 -9.04 -4.78 -4.87
N PHE A 99 -9.37 -5.59 -3.86
CA PHE A 99 -10.18 -6.79 -4.06
C PHE A 99 -11.70 -6.54 -3.97
N ASN A 100 -12.09 -5.26 -3.89
CA ASN A 100 -13.47 -4.78 -3.85
C ASN A 100 -14.33 -5.37 -2.70
N PRO A 101 -13.91 -5.20 -1.43
CA PRO A 101 -14.73 -5.62 -0.29
C PRO A 101 -16.04 -4.82 -0.20
N SER A 102 -17.11 -5.47 0.27
CA SER A 102 -18.40 -4.84 0.55
C SER A 102 -18.47 -4.18 1.94
N ILE A 103 -17.64 -4.66 2.89
CA ILE A 103 -17.55 -4.15 4.26
C ILE A 103 -16.07 -3.96 4.62
N ILE A 104 -15.72 -2.81 5.20
CA ILE A 104 -14.36 -2.44 5.60
C ILE A 104 -14.34 -2.07 7.08
N PHE A 105 -13.39 -2.62 7.83
CA PHE A 105 -13.14 -2.30 9.24
C PHE A 105 -11.76 -1.69 9.40
N MET A 106 -11.63 -0.55 10.08
CA MET A 106 -10.32 0.11 10.25
C MET A 106 -10.26 1.18 11.35
N GLU A 107 -9.04 1.57 11.73
CA GLU A 107 -8.75 2.73 12.59
C GLU A 107 -7.99 3.80 11.78
N PRO A 108 -8.69 4.79 11.17
CA PRO A 108 -8.10 5.63 10.12
C PRO A 108 -7.16 6.73 10.63
N THR A 109 -7.37 7.26 11.83
CA THR A 109 -6.70 8.49 12.29
C THR A 109 -5.52 8.24 13.23
N SER A 110 -5.32 7.00 13.67
CA SER A 110 -4.28 6.64 14.64
C SER A 110 -2.88 6.99 14.15
N GLY A 111 -2.12 7.70 14.99
CA GLY A 111 -0.73 8.11 14.71
C GLY A 111 -0.60 9.26 13.70
N LEU A 112 -1.68 9.97 13.38
CA LEU A 112 -1.67 11.13 12.48
C LEU A 112 -1.93 12.43 13.24
N ASP A 113 -1.34 13.52 12.76
CA ASP A 113 -1.75 14.86 13.18
C ASP A 113 -3.16 15.21 12.62
N ALA A 114 -3.76 16.29 13.13
CA ALA A 114 -5.12 16.68 12.76
C ALA A 114 -5.30 16.93 11.25
N ARG A 115 -4.28 17.46 10.57
CA ARG A 115 -4.36 17.75 9.13
C ARG A 115 -4.28 16.46 8.32
N ALA A 116 -3.34 15.58 8.67
CA ALA A 116 -3.19 14.28 8.06
C ALA A 116 -4.43 13.41 8.25
N ALA A 117 -4.98 13.37 9.47
CA ALA A 117 -6.22 12.68 9.79
C ALA A 117 -7.39 13.19 8.91
N ALA A 118 -7.52 14.51 8.72
CA ALA A 118 -8.56 15.07 7.87
C ALA A 118 -8.43 14.65 6.40
N ILE A 119 -7.21 14.51 5.87
CA ILE A 119 -6.97 14.01 4.51
C ILE A 119 -7.41 12.54 4.39
N VAL A 120 -7.06 11.69 5.35
CA VAL A 120 -7.49 10.28 5.36
C VAL A 120 -9.02 10.18 5.46
N MET A 121 -9.66 10.97 6.33
CA MET A 121 -11.11 10.98 6.48
C MET A 121 -11.82 11.46 5.20
N ARG A 122 -11.23 12.41 4.45
CA ARG A 122 -11.76 12.80 3.13
C ARG A 122 -11.77 11.62 2.16
N VAL A 123 -10.67 10.87 2.09
CA VAL A 123 -10.60 9.67 1.24
C VAL A 123 -11.59 8.60 1.68
N LEU A 124 -11.78 8.40 2.98
CA LEU A 124 -12.81 7.49 3.47
C LEU A 124 -14.21 7.89 3.02
N LYS A 125 -14.50 9.19 2.95
CA LYS A 125 -15.76 9.67 2.38
C LYS A 125 -15.92 9.23 0.92
N ASN A 126 -14.87 9.37 0.10
CA ASN A 126 -14.90 8.90 -1.29
C ASN A 126 -15.19 7.39 -1.38
N ILE A 127 -14.65 6.59 -0.45
CA ILE A 127 -14.91 5.14 -0.38
C ILE A 127 -16.37 4.88 0.01
N VAL A 128 -16.92 5.57 1.01
CA VAL A 128 -18.32 5.41 1.40
C VAL A 128 -19.28 5.81 0.28
N ASP A 129 -18.96 6.85 -0.49
CA ASP A 129 -19.76 7.32 -1.62
C ASP A 129 -19.88 6.26 -2.75
N THR A 130 -18.98 5.27 -2.78
CA THR A 130 -19.09 4.10 -3.68
C THR A 130 -20.06 3.02 -3.19
N LYS A 131 -20.86 3.30 -2.15
CA LYS A 131 -21.82 2.39 -1.52
C LYS A 131 -21.20 1.19 -0.79
N ARG A 132 -19.95 1.35 -0.32
CA ARG A 132 -19.29 0.36 0.57
C ARG A 132 -19.59 0.70 2.02
N THR A 133 -19.86 -0.32 2.83
CA THR A 133 -20.05 -0.13 4.28
C THR A 133 -18.70 -0.03 4.95
N THR A 134 -18.45 1.06 5.67
CA THR A 134 -17.19 1.25 6.41
C THR A 134 -17.50 1.43 7.89
N VAL A 135 -16.82 0.66 8.74
CA VAL A 135 -16.90 0.74 10.20
C VAL A 135 -15.53 1.18 10.71
N CYS A 136 -15.50 2.30 11.45
CA CYS A 136 -14.26 2.88 11.95
C CYS A 136 -14.29 3.07 13.47
N THR A 137 -13.13 2.90 14.10
CA THR A 137 -12.85 3.39 15.46
C THR A 137 -12.00 4.67 15.37
N ILE A 138 -12.32 5.69 16.17
CA ILE A 138 -11.63 6.99 16.19
C ILE A 138 -11.38 7.37 17.66
N TYR A 139 -10.16 7.83 17.96
CA TYR A 139 -9.72 8.33 19.27
C TYR A 139 -9.27 9.79 19.17
#